data_AF-A0A5S4VDF4-F1
#
_entry.id   AF-A0A5S4VDF4-F1
#
_cell.length_a   1.000
_cell.length_b   1.000
_cell.length_c   1.000
_cell.angle_alpha   90.00
_cell.angle_beta   90.00
_cell.angle_gamma   90.00
#
_symmetry.space_group_name_H-M   'P 1'
#
loop_
_entity.id
_entity.type
_entity.pdbx_description
1 polymer ?
#
loop_
_entity_poly.entity_id
_entity_poly.type
_entity_poly.pdbx_seq_one_letter_code
_entity_poly.pdbx_strand_id
1 'polypeptide(L)' 'MVSGFIKFKERFQGFENQYVIIGGTACDLIMENEELPFRATKDVDIVLIVESITAEFGRQFWEYVK' A
#
# COMPACT_ATOMS: atom_id res chain seq x y z
N MET A 1 5.94 4.65 -10.77
CA MET A 1 5.19 5.11 -9.58
C MET A 1 3.67 5.27 -9.79
N VAL A 2 2.89 4.35 -9.23
CA VAL A 2 1.42 4.47 -9.06
C VAL A 2 1.10 5.69 -8.16
N SER A 3 0.44 6.71 -8.70
CA SER A 3 0.17 7.96 -7.96
C SER A 3 -0.70 7.78 -6.70
N GLY A 4 -1.55 6.74 -6.68
CA GLY A 4 -2.35 6.38 -5.50
C GLY A 4 -1.52 5.83 -4.35
N PHE A 5 -0.40 5.16 -4.65
CA PHE A 5 0.43 4.50 -3.65
C PHE A 5 1.20 5.49 -2.76
N ILE A 6 1.73 6.59 -3.32
CA ILE A 6 2.45 7.60 -2.53
C ILE A 6 1.55 8.15 -1.41
N LYS A 7 0.32 8.54 -1.77
CA LYS A 7 -0.66 9.06 -0.80
C LYS A 7 -1.05 8.02 0.24
N PHE A 8 -1.16 6.75 -0.17
CA PHE A 8 -1.38 5.66 0.77
C PHE A 8 -0.22 5.54 1.75
N LYS A 9 1.03 5.49 1.27
CA LYS A 9 2.22 5.38 2.12
C LYS A 9 2.35 6.54 3.10
N GLU A 10 2.10 7.77 2.66
CA GLU A 10 2.09 8.96 3.52
C GLU A 10 1.00 8.87 4.59
N ARG A 11 -0.21 8.45 4.21
CA ARG A 11 -1.32 8.30 5.16
C ARG A 11 -1.04 7.21 6.19
N PHE A 12 -0.52 6.05 5.79
CA PHE A 12 -0.32 4.90 6.66
C PHE A 12 1.10 4.77 7.22
N GLN A 13 1.85 5.88 7.28
CA GLN A 13 3.14 5.93 7.95
C GLN A 13 2.98 5.55 9.44
N GLY A 14 3.82 4.65 9.94
CA GLY A 14 3.75 4.13 11.31
C GLY A 14 2.83 2.91 11.49
N PHE A 15 2.16 2.46 10.42
CA PHE A 15 1.32 1.25 10.42
C PHE A 15 1.90 0.12 9.55
N GLU A 16 3.18 0.18 9.20
CA GLU A 16 3.83 -0.74 8.26
C GLU A 16 3.81 -2.21 8.74
N ASN A 17 3.63 -2.44 10.04
CA ASN A 17 3.48 -3.77 10.61
C ASN A 17 2.04 -4.33 10.55
N GLN A 18 1.08 -3.59 9.98
CA GLN A 18 -0.34 -3.97 9.96
C GLN A 18 -0.85 -4.29 8.55
N TYR A 19 -0.06 -4.03 7.51
CA TYR A 19 -0.42 -4.32 6.13
C TYR A 19 0.79 -4.71 5.28
N VAL A 20 0.53 -5.35 4.15
CA VAL A 20 1.53 -5.63 3.11
C VAL A 20 0.94 -5.23 1.76
N ILE A 21 1.70 -4.51 0.96
CA ILE A 21 1.35 -4.20 -0.43
C ILE A 21 1.66 -5.42 -1.30
N ILE A 22 0.71 -5.82 -2.13
CA ILE A 22 0.85 -6.95 -3.05
C ILE A 22 0.48 -6.53 -4.48
N GLY A 23 0.39 -7.50 -5.39
CA GLY A 23 -0.09 -7.28 -6.75
C GLY A 23 0.80 -6.38 -7.59
N GLY A 24 0.19 -5.69 -8.54
CA GLY A 24 0.91 -4.87 -9.53
C GLY A 24 1.68 -3.71 -8.90
N THR A 25 1.18 -3.14 -7.81
CA THR A 25 1.87 -2.04 -7.10
C THR A 25 3.18 -2.52 -6.45
N ALA A 26 3.19 -3.73 -5.87
CA ALA A 26 4.42 -4.30 -5.32
C ALA A 26 5.45 -4.59 -6.42
N CYS A 27 5.00 -5.11 -7.57
CA CYS A 27 5.88 -5.33 -8.72
C CYS A 27 6.45 -4.02 -9.28
N ASP A 28 5.66 -2.95 -9.40
CA ASP A 28 6.12 -1.62 -9.84
C ASP A 28 7.26 -1.11 -8.94
N LEU A 29 7.09 -1.20 -7.62
CA LEU A 29 8.10 -0.74 -6.65
C LEU A 29 9.41 -1.54 -6.71
N ILE A 30 9.33 -2.86 -6.94
CA ILE A 30 10.52 -3.71 -7.03
C ILE A 30 11.22 -3.50 -8.37
N MET A 31 10.48 -3.37 -9.47
CA MET A 31 11.05 -3.22 -10.83
C MET A 31 11.58 -1.81 -11.10
N GLU A 32 11.01 -0.78 -10.48
CA GLU A 32 11.54 0.60 -10.53
C GLU A 32 12.96 0.66 -9.91
N ASN A 33 13.24 -0.15 -8.88
CA ASN A 33 14.59 -0.29 -8.32
C ASN A 33 15.56 -1.02 -9.25
N GLU A 34 15.06 -1.80 -10.21
CA GLU A 34 15.86 -2.59 -11.16
C GLU A 34 15.89 -1.95 -12.57
N GLU A 35 15.37 -0.71 -12.72
CA GLU A 35 15.26 0.04 -13.99
C GLU A 35 14.50 -0.71 -15.11
N LEU A 36 13.62 -1.66 -14.75
CA LEU A 36 12.85 -2.46 -15.70
C LEU A 36 11.48 -1.82 -16.00
N PRO A 37 11.01 -1.82 -17.26
CA PRO A 37 9.72 -1.25 -17.61
C PRO A 37 8.57 -2.12 -17.08
N PHE A 38 7.77 -1.58 -16.16
CA PHE A 38 6.54 -2.22 -15.67
C PHE A 38 5.29 -1.41 -16.01
N ARG A 39 4.18 -2.11 -16.29
CA ARG A 39 2.89 -1.46 -16.56
C ARG A 39 2.19 -1.18 -15.23
N ALA A 40 2.26 0.07 -14.77
CA ALA A 40 1.52 0.53 -13.60
C ALA A 40 0.01 0.20 -13.70
N THR A 41 -0.55 -0.31 -12.61
CA THR A 41 -2.00 -0.55 -12.45
C THR A 41 -2.68 0.69 -11.84
N LYS A 42 -4.01 0.75 -11.88
CA LYS A 42 -4.80 1.90 -11.37
C LYS A 42 -5.26 1.71 -9.92
N ASP A 43 -5.11 0.49 -9.40
CA ASP A 43 -5.52 -0.01 -8.11
C ASP A 43 -4.31 -0.39 -7.25
N VAL A 44 -4.53 -0.46 -5.94
CA VAL A 44 -3.55 -0.91 -4.94
C VAL A 44 -4.11 -2.14 -4.25
N ASP A 45 -3.43 -3.28 -4.43
CA ASP A 45 -3.76 -4.52 -3.75
C ASP A 45 -3.03 -4.59 -2.41
N ILE A 46 -3.74 -4.88 -1.32
CA ILE A 46 -3.16 -4.99 0.02
C ILE A 46 -3.68 -6.22 0.76
N VAL A 47 -2.84 -6.75 1.65
CA VAL A 47 -3.21 -7.73 2.67
C VAL A 47 -3.13 -7.06 4.03
N LEU A 48 -4.13 -7.28 4.89
CA LEU A 48 -4.13 -6.81 6.27
C LEU A 48 -3.65 -7.91 7.21
N ILE A 49 -2.75 -7.56 8.12
CA ILE A 49 -2.20 -8.48 9.13
C ILE A 49 -3.11 -8.43 10.34
N VAL A 50 -4.17 -9.25 10.36
CA VAL A 50 -5.24 -9.21 11.37
C VAL A 50 -4.71 -9.23 12.81
N GLU A 51 -3.66 -10.01 13.07
CA GLU A 51 -3.03 -10.14 14.39
C GLU A 51 -2.34 -8.86 14.87
N SER A 52 -1.99 -7.95 13.95
CA SER A 52 -1.29 -6.69 14.24
C SER A 52 -2.18 -5.46 14.09
N ILE A 53 -3.43 -5.60 13.64
CA ILE A 53 -4.36 -4.49 13.43
C ILE A 53 -4.69 -3.81 14.77
N THR A 54 -4.56 -2.48 14.79
CA THR A 54 -5.04 -1.65 15.89
C THR A 54 -6.36 -0.96 15.55
N ALA A 55 -7.11 -0.55 16.58
CA ALA A 55 -8.32 0.24 16.38
C ALA A 55 -8.03 1.59 15.70
N GLU A 56 -6.82 2.13 15.88
CA GLU A 56 -6.39 3.36 15.22
C GLU A 56 -6.21 3.17 13.72
N PHE A 57 -5.50 2.11 13.32
CA PHE A 57 -5.39 1.73 11.91
C PHE A 57 -6.76 1.52 11.29
N GLY A 58 -7.65 0.78 11.95
CA GLY A 58 -9.00 0.53 11.45
C GLY A 58 -9.81 1.81 11.20
N ARG A 59 -9.73 2.80 12.11
CA ARG A 59 -10.39 4.11 11.91
C ARG A 59 -9.80 4.85 10.72
N GLN A 60 -8.47 4.93 10.64
CA GLN A 60 -7.79 5.64 9.58
C GLN A 60 -8.00 4.98 8.21
N PHE A 61 -8.03 3.64 8.19
CA PHE A 61 -8.35 2.86 7.01
C PHE A 61 -9.76 3.15 6.51
N TRP A 62 -10.74 3.15 7.42
CA TRP A 62 -12.11 3.47 7.09
C TRP A 62 -12.31 4.91 6.58
N GLU A 63 -11.58 5.87 7.14
CA GLU A 63 -11.56 7.25 6.62
C GLU A 63 -10.93 7.36 5.23
N TYR A 64 -9.92 6.55 4.93
CA TYR A 64 -9.21 6.58 3.66
C TYR A 64 -10.02 5.97 2.51
N VAL A 65 -10.78 4.90 2.77
CA VAL A 65 -11.57 4.21 1.73
C VAL A 65 -12.95 4.82 1.48
N LYS A 66 -13.38 5.77 2.32
CA LYS A 66 -14.61 6.55 2.12
C LYS A 66 -14.47 7.52 0.96
#